data_AF-A0ABC8Q802-F1
#
_entry.id   AF-A0ABC8Q802-F1
#
_cell.length_a   1.000
_cell.length_b   1.000
_cell.length_c   1.000
_cell.angle_alpha   90.00
_cell.angle_beta   90.00
_cell.angle_gamma   90.00
#
_symmetry.space_group_name_H-M   'P 1'
#
loop_
_entity.id
_entity.type
_entity.pdbx_description
1 polymer ?
#
loop_
_entity_poly.entity_id
_entity_poly.type
_entity_poly.pdbx_seq_one_letter_code
_entity_poly.pdbx_strand_id
1 'polypeptide(L)'
;MNDVDVATVERQGRALLADGRLNEAEALVRPWLASGTGPLILWQVLADTIRPQGKIAETQAIQEMLVANMPGNLTARFNLAETLLLQGDFERGWREYHHRYGMPHTAAIERKVQRPRWDGRPIPGKTLLIHDEQGYGDTFQFLRMVRWAKERSGARVILEVNAESASLASRYEGFDALTARGQLPPAFDVHCELMSLPMVMGLKLSDLPGATPYLSADPQRVAKWQARLAGLPRPLVALVWAGRPTHVNDANRSMKLADLAPLGRPDVTFLAIQKGPAAQQAASPPPGMSMVSLSDEIQDFEDTAAILAVADLLISVDSSPVHLAGALGRPAWVMLPLVPDWRWLLERNDTPWYPSVRLFRQPSRGDWGSVMGAMAQALAQLAGVHA
;
A
#
# COMPACT_ATOMS: atom_id res chain seq x y z
N MET A 1 27.36 -37.63 -7.91
CA MET A 1 26.44 -36.50 -7.64
C MET A 1 25.19 -36.79 -8.45
N ASN A 2 24.05 -36.96 -7.79
CA ASN A 2 22.80 -37.26 -8.49
C ASN A 2 22.52 -36.19 -9.55
N ASP A 3 22.15 -36.63 -10.75
CA ASP A 3 21.67 -35.81 -11.88
C ASP A 3 20.34 -35.15 -11.50
N VAL A 4 20.37 -34.22 -10.56
CA VAL A 4 19.25 -33.30 -10.36
C VAL A 4 19.34 -32.31 -11.50
N ASP A 5 18.36 -32.29 -12.40
CA ASP A 5 18.31 -31.31 -13.47
C ASP A 5 17.85 -29.92 -12.96
N VAL A 6 18.12 -28.88 -13.76
CA VAL A 6 17.75 -27.49 -13.45
C VAL A 6 16.25 -27.35 -13.15
N ALA A 7 15.41 -28.11 -13.86
CA ALA A 7 13.95 -28.08 -13.69
C ALA A 7 13.51 -28.61 -12.32
N THR A 8 14.20 -29.62 -11.79
CA THR A 8 13.93 -30.17 -10.47
C THR A 8 14.29 -29.17 -9.37
N VAL A 9 15.46 -28.51 -9.50
CA VAL A 9 15.90 -27.46 -8.56
C VAL A 9 14.95 -26.27 -8.58
N GLU A 10 14.53 -25.82 -9.77
CA GLU A 10 13.56 -24.74 -9.90
C GLU A 10 12.25 -25.08 -9.16
N ARG A 11 11.67 -26.25 -9.44
CA ARG A 11 10.40 -26.67 -8.85
C ARG A 11 10.48 -26.76 -7.33
N GLN A 12 11.56 -27.35 -6.80
CA GLN A 12 11.80 -27.46 -5.37
C GLN A 12 12.01 -26.08 -4.73
N GLY A 13 12.81 -25.21 -5.36
CA GLY A 13 13.02 -23.85 -4.88
C GLY A 13 11.73 -23.03 -4.82
N ARG A 14 10.88 -23.13 -5.86
CA ARG A 14 9.56 -22.47 -5.88
C ARG A 14 8.60 -23.03 -4.83
N ALA A 15 8.63 -24.33 -4.56
CA ALA A 15 7.83 -24.94 -3.50
C ALA A 15 8.28 -24.45 -2.11
N LEU A 16 9.58 -24.43 -1.84
CA LEU A 16 10.14 -23.88 -0.59
C LEU A 16 9.80 -22.39 -0.41
N LEU A 17 9.83 -21.62 -1.49
CA LEU A 17 9.39 -20.22 -1.49
C LEU A 17 7.90 -20.08 -1.12
N ALA A 18 7.03 -20.90 -1.73
CA ALA A 18 5.59 -20.91 -1.45
C ALA A 18 5.29 -21.27 0.02
N ASP A 19 6.10 -22.16 0.61
CA ASP A 19 6.03 -22.53 2.03
C ASP A 19 6.70 -21.51 2.98
N GLY A 20 7.31 -20.44 2.44
CA GLY A 20 8.02 -19.43 3.22
C GLY A 20 9.36 -19.91 3.82
N ARG A 21 9.90 -21.04 3.36
CA ARG A 21 11.17 -21.68 3.77
C ARG A 21 12.36 -21.07 3.02
N LEU A 22 12.51 -19.75 3.16
CA LEU A 22 13.42 -18.93 2.35
C LEU A 22 14.90 -19.35 2.48
N ASN A 23 15.37 -19.64 3.69
CA ASN A 23 16.77 -20.07 3.91
C ASN A 23 17.08 -21.39 3.19
N GLU A 24 16.11 -22.30 3.13
CA GLU A 24 16.28 -23.60 2.48
C GLU A 24 16.23 -23.46 0.96
N ALA A 25 15.32 -22.62 0.43
CA ALA A 25 15.28 -22.28 -0.99
C ALA A 25 16.62 -21.65 -1.45
N GLU A 26 17.19 -20.76 -0.63
CA GLU A 26 18.47 -20.13 -0.93
C GLU A 26 19.62 -21.13 -0.88
N ALA A 27 19.69 -21.97 0.15
CA ALA A 27 20.71 -23.01 0.27
C ALA A 27 20.64 -24.04 -0.87
N LEU A 28 19.43 -24.32 -1.38
CA LEU A 28 19.22 -25.20 -2.53
C LEU A 28 19.74 -24.58 -3.84
N VAL A 29 19.48 -23.30 -4.08
CA VAL A 29 19.74 -22.65 -5.38
C VAL A 29 21.15 -22.06 -5.47
N ARG A 30 21.72 -21.52 -4.38
CA ARG A 30 23.03 -20.85 -4.42
C ARG A 30 24.18 -21.70 -4.98
N PRO A 31 24.33 -23.00 -4.65
CA PRO A 31 25.42 -23.81 -5.20
C PRO A 31 25.43 -23.86 -6.73
N TRP A 32 24.27 -23.78 -7.37
CA TRP A 32 24.12 -23.77 -8.84
C TRP A 32 24.60 -22.48 -9.50
N LEU A 33 24.74 -21.41 -8.71
CA LEU A 33 25.04 -20.06 -9.17
C LEU A 33 26.41 -19.57 -8.65
N ALA A 34 27.14 -20.43 -7.93
CA ALA A 34 28.38 -20.09 -7.22
C ALA A 34 29.51 -19.60 -8.14
N SER A 35 29.53 -20.03 -9.41
CA SER A 35 30.51 -19.57 -10.40
C SER A 35 30.19 -18.18 -10.98
N GLY A 36 29.07 -17.56 -10.58
CA GLY A 36 28.58 -16.32 -11.16
C GLY A 36 27.87 -16.49 -12.50
N THR A 37 27.79 -17.71 -13.02
CA THR A 37 27.09 -18.07 -14.26
C THR A 37 26.09 -19.17 -13.98
N GLY A 38 24.92 -19.15 -14.60
CA GLY A 38 23.93 -20.22 -14.42
C GLY A 38 22.63 -19.95 -15.16
N PRO A 39 21.70 -20.91 -15.16
CA PRO A 39 20.39 -20.74 -15.77
C PRO A 39 19.64 -19.53 -15.19
N LEU A 40 19.16 -18.63 -16.05
CA LEU A 40 18.44 -17.41 -15.63
C LEU A 40 17.22 -17.70 -14.76
N ILE A 41 16.59 -18.87 -14.93
CA ILE A 41 15.46 -19.30 -14.12
C ILE A 41 15.83 -19.53 -12.64
N LEU A 42 17.05 -20.03 -12.36
CA LEU A 42 17.53 -20.20 -11.00
C LEU A 42 17.92 -18.86 -10.37
N TRP A 43 18.42 -17.91 -11.17
CA TRP A 43 18.61 -16.53 -10.72
C TRP A 43 17.28 -15.85 -10.33
N GLN A 44 16.20 -16.09 -11.08
CA GLN A 44 14.86 -15.62 -10.70
C GLN A 44 14.41 -16.20 -9.36
N VAL A 45 14.53 -17.52 -9.17
CA VAL A 45 14.19 -18.17 -7.90
C VAL A 45 15.04 -17.61 -6.75
N LEU A 46 16.33 -17.37 -6.97
CA LEU A 46 17.20 -16.77 -5.95
C LEU A 46 16.72 -15.35 -5.60
N ALA A 47 16.47 -14.48 -6.58
CA ALA A 47 15.98 -13.12 -6.34
C ALA A 47 14.67 -13.10 -5.55
N ASP A 48 13.70 -13.93 -5.95
CA ASP A 48 12.40 -14.05 -5.27
C ASP A 48 12.54 -14.59 -3.83
N THR A 49 13.57 -15.40 -3.58
CA THR A 49 13.87 -16.01 -2.27
C THR A 49 14.58 -15.05 -1.32
N ILE A 50 15.56 -14.29 -1.81
CA ILE A 50 16.40 -13.44 -0.96
C ILE A 50 15.78 -12.07 -0.70
N ARG A 51 14.90 -11.59 -1.60
CA ARG A 51 14.18 -10.32 -1.43
C ARG A 51 13.42 -10.25 -0.11
N PRO A 52 12.48 -11.17 0.23
CA PRO A 52 11.76 -11.14 1.50
C PRO A 52 12.63 -11.36 2.74
N GLN A 53 13.89 -11.77 2.59
CA GLN A 53 14.87 -11.84 3.68
C GLN A 53 15.57 -10.49 3.94
N GLY A 54 15.27 -9.45 3.16
CA GLY A 54 15.90 -8.13 3.29
C GLY A 54 17.23 -7.98 2.54
N LYS A 55 17.65 -8.96 1.71
CA LYS A 55 18.89 -8.90 0.92
C LYS A 55 18.71 -8.04 -0.35
N ILE A 56 18.25 -6.80 -0.18
CA ILE A 56 17.73 -5.94 -1.26
C ILE A 56 18.79 -5.56 -2.28
N ALA A 57 20.01 -5.21 -1.86
CA ALA A 57 21.08 -4.86 -2.79
C ALA A 57 21.46 -6.03 -3.72
N GLU A 58 21.51 -7.25 -3.17
CA GLU A 58 21.76 -8.46 -3.96
C GLU A 58 20.59 -8.77 -4.89
N THR A 59 19.34 -8.65 -4.40
CA THR A 59 18.14 -8.76 -5.24
C THR A 59 18.19 -7.81 -6.44
N GLN A 60 18.51 -6.53 -6.21
CA GLN A 60 18.58 -5.52 -7.26
C GLN A 60 19.60 -5.92 -8.34
N ALA A 61 20.81 -6.32 -7.95
CA ALA A 61 21.86 -6.73 -8.88
C ALA A 61 21.43 -7.93 -9.75
N ILE A 62 20.77 -8.93 -9.13
CA ILE A 62 20.23 -10.08 -9.87
C ILE A 62 19.12 -9.63 -10.82
N GLN A 63 18.18 -8.80 -10.37
CA GLN A 63 17.07 -8.31 -11.19
C GLN A 63 17.54 -7.46 -12.38
N GLU A 64 18.55 -6.60 -12.19
CA GLU A 64 19.19 -5.85 -13.28
C GLU A 64 19.81 -6.79 -14.32
N MET A 65 20.54 -7.82 -13.87
CA MET A 65 21.09 -8.85 -14.76
C MET A 65 19.98 -9.59 -15.53
N LEU A 66 18.89 -9.96 -14.85
CA LEU A 66 17.75 -10.64 -15.49
C LEU A 66 17.08 -9.77 -16.55
N VAL A 67 16.89 -8.48 -16.28
CA VAL A 67 16.30 -7.53 -17.24
C VAL A 67 17.23 -7.30 -18.43
N ALA A 68 18.54 -7.22 -18.21
CA ALA A 68 19.52 -7.07 -19.27
C ALA A 68 19.56 -8.29 -20.22
N ASN A 69 19.46 -9.51 -19.67
CA ASN A 69 19.52 -10.76 -20.44
C ASN A 69 18.15 -11.22 -20.98
N MET A 70 17.04 -10.76 -20.41
CA MET A 70 15.68 -11.07 -20.85
C MET A 70 14.84 -9.79 -20.94
N PRO A 71 15.15 -8.88 -21.88
CA PRO A 71 14.48 -7.58 -21.95
C PRO A 71 12.98 -7.67 -22.26
N GLY A 72 12.50 -8.80 -22.81
CA GLY A 72 11.07 -9.07 -23.03
C GLY A 72 10.34 -9.70 -21.84
N ASN A 73 11.04 -10.04 -20.75
CA ASN A 73 10.42 -10.61 -19.55
C ASN A 73 9.83 -9.48 -18.70
N LEU A 74 8.54 -9.22 -18.88
CA LEU A 74 7.83 -8.15 -18.19
C LEU A 74 7.81 -8.34 -16.67
N THR A 75 7.82 -9.60 -16.19
CA THR A 75 7.80 -9.91 -14.74
C THR A 75 9.11 -9.51 -14.09
N ALA A 76 10.24 -9.83 -14.73
CA ALA A 76 11.56 -9.41 -14.24
C ALA A 76 11.68 -7.88 -14.16
N ARG A 77 11.13 -7.17 -15.17
CA ARG A 77 11.11 -5.71 -15.19
C ARG A 77 10.23 -5.13 -14.08
N PHE A 78 9.03 -5.67 -13.88
CA PHE A 78 8.16 -5.21 -12.81
C PHE A 78 8.77 -5.46 -11.41
N ASN A 79 9.36 -6.64 -11.20
CA ASN A 79 10.05 -6.96 -9.94
C ASN A 79 11.23 -6.01 -9.69
N LEU A 80 11.99 -5.65 -10.74
CA LEU A 80 13.04 -4.63 -10.64
C LEU A 80 12.46 -3.26 -10.30
N ALA A 81 11.35 -2.87 -10.93
CA ALA A 81 10.65 -1.61 -10.65
C ALA A 81 10.31 -1.49 -9.16
N GLU A 82 9.69 -2.51 -8.56
CA GLU A 82 9.32 -2.49 -7.15
C GLU A 82 10.54 -2.40 -6.22
N THR A 83 11.65 -3.07 -6.56
CA THR A 83 12.91 -2.97 -5.80
C THR A 83 13.52 -1.57 -5.87
N LEU A 84 13.59 -0.98 -7.08
CA LEU A 84 14.11 0.38 -7.29
C LEU A 84 13.26 1.42 -6.54
N LEU A 85 11.93 1.32 -6.65
CA LEU A 85 11.00 2.20 -5.95
C LEU A 85 11.12 2.07 -4.44
N LEU A 86 11.26 0.85 -3.93
CA LEU A 86 11.45 0.58 -2.50
C LEU A 86 12.74 1.21 -1.96
N GLN A 87 13.78 1.34 -2.79
CA GLN A 87 15.03 2.03 -2.44
C GLN A 87 14.99 3.55 -2.69
N GLY A 88 13.87 4.08 -3.20
CA GLY A 88 13.70 5.51 -3.50
C GLY A 88 14.26 5.96 -4.85
N ASP A 89 14.71 5.03 -5.71
CA ASP A 89 15.14 5.30 -7.08
C ASP A 89 13.92 5.42 -8.01
N PHE A 90 13.18 6.51 -7.85
CA PHE A 90 11.92 6.75 -8.56
C PHE A 90 12.12 6.89 -10.07
N GLU A 91 13.19 7.56 -10.50
CA GLU A 91 13.46 7.75 -11.92
C GLU A 91 13.61 6.39 -12.63
N ARG A 92 14.43 5.49 -12.10
CA ARG A 92 14.61 4.17 -12.71
C ARG A 92 13.41 3.26 -12.45
N GLY A 93 12.83 3.34 -11.26
CA GLY A 93 11.65 2.58 -10.87
C GLY A 93 10.47 2.80 -11.80
N TRP A 94 10.09 4.05 -12.08
CA TRP A 94 8.98 4.35 -13.00
C TRP A 94 9.21 3.87 -14.42
N ARG A 95 10.46 3.94 -14.91
CA ARG A 95 10.83 3.42 -16.23
C ARG A 95 10.63 1.91 -16.32
N GLU A 96 10.71 1.15 -15.24
CA GLU A 96 10.43 -0.29 -15.29
C GLU A 96 8.96 -0.60 -14.94
N TYR A 97 8.33 0.23 -14.09
CA TYR A 97 6.96 0.04 -13.61
C TYR A 97 5.91 0.08 -14.72
N HIS A 98 6.21 0.75 -15.85
CA HIS A 98 5.33 0.75 -17.03
C HIS A 98 5.05 -0.65 -17.58
N HIS A 99 5.93 -1.63 -17.34
CA HIS A 99 5.77 -3.00 -17.84
C HIS A 99 4.75 -3.85 -17.06
N ARG A 100 4.18 -3.31 -15.97
CA ARG A 100 3.22 -4.04 -15.13
C ARG A 100 2.01 -4.57 -15.89
N TYR A 101 1.60 -3.95 -16.99
CA TYR A 101 0.41 -4.33 -17.76
C TYR A 101 0.49 -5.72 -18.41
N GLY A 102 1.70 -6.31 -18.48
CA GLY A 102 1.88 -7.68 -18.98
C GLY A 102 1.69 -8.78 -17.92
N MET A 103 1.37 -8.45 -16.67
CA MET A 103 1.23 -9.46 -15.61
C MET A 103 -0.14 -10.12 -15.64
N PRO A 104 -0.27 -11.42 -15.32
CA PRO A 104 -1.58 -12.08 -15.21
C PRO A 104 -2.57 -11.40 -14.26
N HIS A 105 -2.08 -10.79 -13.17
CA HIS A 105 -2.91 -10.12 -12.16
C HIS A 105 -3.31 -8.68 -12.53
N THR A 106 -2.65 -8.05 -13.51
CA THR A 106 -2.99 -6.71 -14.04
C THR A 106 -3.63 -6.79 -15.43
N ALA A 107 -3.42 -7.87 -16.18
CA ALA A 107 -4.04 -8.10 -17.48
C ALA A 107 -5.58 -8.17 -17.40
N ALA A 108 -6.13 -8.65 -16.27
CA ALA A 108 -7.56 -8.59 -15.98
C ALA A 108 -8.06 -7.18 -15.60
N ILE A 109 -7.15 -6.31 -15.18
CA ILE A 109 -7.40 -4.92 -14.78
C ILE A 109 -7.24 -3.96 -15.96
N GLU A 110 -6.43 -4.33 -16.96
CA GLU A 110 -6.26 -3.56 -18.19
C GLU A 110 -7.62 -3.39 -18.88
N ARG A 111 -8.21 -2.22 -18.68
CA ARG A 111 -9.42 -1.82 -19.37
C ARG A 111 -9.05 -1.75 -20.84
N LYS A 112 -9.71 -2.57 -21.67
CA LYS A 112 -9.60 -2.52 -23.13
C LYS A 112 -10.27 -1.24 -23.64
N VAL A 113 -9.68 -0.10 -23.31
CA VAL A 113 -10.12 1.21 -23.75
C VAL A 113 -9.64 1.38 -25.19
N GLN A 114 -10.57 1.60 -26.13
CA GLN A 114 -10.22 1.90 -27.53
C GLN A 114 -9.86 3.37 -27.73
N ARG A 115 -9.06 3.93 -26.81
CA ARG A 115 -8.53 5.29 -26.87
C ARG A 115 -7.04 5.26 -26.50
N PRO A 116 -6.22 6.20 -27.02
CA PRO A 116 -4.82 6.29 -26.67
C PRO A 116 -4.60 6.59 -25.19
N ARG A 117 -3.57 5.98 -24.60
CA ARG A 117 -3.06 6.36 -23.27
C ARG A 117 -2.42 7.74 -23.34
N TRP A 118 -2.67 8.55 -22.31
CA TRP A 118 -2.01 9.84 -22.13
C TRP A 118 -0.58 9.62 -21.64
N ASP A 119 0.36 10.37 -22.22
CA ASP A 119 1.80 10.22 -22.00
C ASP A 119 2.42 11.38 -21.20
N GLY A 120 1.58 12.19 -20.57
CA GLY A 120 2.01 13.34 -19.76
C GLY A 120 2.17 14.65 -20.53
N ARG A 121 2.03 14.66 -21.87
CA ARG A 121 2.16 15.90 -22.68
C ARG A 121 0.90 16.78 -22.61
N PRO A 122 1.03 18.11 -22.79
CA PRO A 122 -0.14 18.99 -22.91
C PRO A 122 -1.08 18.58 -24.05
N ILE A 123 -2.38 18.64 -23.78
CA ILE A 123 -3.48 18.28 -24.67
C ILE A 123 -4.68 19.24 -24.47
N PRO A 124 -4.47 20.57 -24.58
CA PRO A 124 -5.52 21.55 -24.34
C PRO A 124 -6.73 21.32 -25.25
N GLY A 125 -7.93 21.49 -24.69
CA GLY A 125 -9.20 21.28 -25.40
C GLY A 125 -9.60 19.81 -25.58
N LYS A 126 -8.78 18.85 -25.14
CA LYS A 126 -9.16 17.42 -25.08
C LYS A 126 -9.76 17.06 -23.73
N THR A 127 -10.40 15.90 -23.69
CA THR A 127 -10.88 15.27 -22.46
C THR A 127 -10.01 14.06 -22.08
N LEU A 128 -9.47 14.10 -20.86
CA LEU A 128 -8.67 13.04 -20.25
C LEU A 128 -9.50 12.27 -19.22
N LEU A 129 -9.68 10.97 -19.45
CA LEU A 129 -10.22 10.05 -18.45
C LEU A 129 -9.08 9.53 -17.57
N ILE A 130 -9.07 9.90 -16.29
CA ILE A 130 -8.23 9.25 -15.28
C ILE A 130 -9.09 8.22 -14.57
N HIS A 131 -8.73 6.95 -14.63
CA HIS A 131 -9.52 5.88 -14.04
C HIS A 131 -8.74 5.05 -13.05
N ASP A 132 -9.44 4.48 -12.08
CA ASP A 132 -8.83 3.56 -11.13
C ASP A 132 -8.25 2.31 -11.80
N GLU A 133 -7.35 1.67 -11.06
CA GLU A 133 -6.64 0.46 -11.50
C GLU A 133 -6.61 -0.57 -10.36
N GLN A 134 -6.32 -0.13 -9.12
CA GLN A 134 -5.98 -1.03 -8.02
C GLN A 134 -6.94 -0.89 -6.83
N GLY A 135 -6.44 -1.00 -5.60
CA GLY A 135 -7.25 -0.98 -4.38
C GLY A 135 -7.62 0.43 -3.91
N TYR A 136 -8.46 0.50 -2.86
CA TYR A 136 -8.88 1.79 -2.29
C TYR A 136 -7.72 2.65 -1.76
N GLY A 137 -6.67 2.01 -1.22
CA GLY A 137 -5.47 2.71 -0.75
C GLY A 137 -4.76 3.45 -1.88
N ASP A 138 -4.68 2.83 -3.06
CA ASP A 138 -4.11 3.44 -4.27
C ASP A 138 -4.95 4.63 -4.72
N THR A 139 -6.27 4.48 -4.73
CA THR A 139 -7.18 5.60 -5.01
C THR A 139 -6.90 6.77 -4.07
N PHE A 140 -6.93 6.54 -2.76
CA PHE A 140 -6.72 7.62 -1.79
C PHE A 140 -5.33 8.24 -1.91
N GLN A 141 -4.28 7.47 -2.13
CA GLN A 141 -2.94 8.01 -2.29
C GLN A 141 -2.79 8.83 -3.56
N PHE A 142 -3.19 8.30 -4.71
CA PHE A 142 -2.88 8.89 -6.00
C PHE A 142 -3.92 9.88 -6.51
N LEU A 143 -5.06 10.04 -5.83
CA LEU A 143 -5.97 11.17 -6.04
C LEU A 143 -5.23 12.51 -6.03
N ARG A 144 -4.20 12.65 -5.19
CA ARG A 144 -3.36 13.85 -5.11
C ARG A 144 -2.70 14.26 -6.43
N MET A 145 -2.51 13.30 -7.34
CA MET A 145 -1.85 13.50 -8.63
C MET A 145 -2.80 14.05 -9.70
N VAL A 146 -4.11 13.92 -9.49
CA VAL A 146 -5.14 14.26 -10.47
C VAL A 146 -5.12 15.76 -10.80
N ARG A 147 -4.96 16.63 -9.79
CA ARG A 147 -4.79 18.06 -10.01
C ARG A 147 -3.53 18.38 -10.82
N TRP A 148 -2.39 17.76 -10.50
CA TRP A 148 -1.15 17.97 -11.25
C TRP A 148 -1.29 17.51 -12.71
N ALA A 149 -1.99 16.40 -12.94
CA ALA A 149 -2.33 15.92 -14.28
C ALA A 149 -3.22 16.90 -15.05
N LYS A 150 -4.26 17.47 -14.39
CA LYS A 150 -5.12 18.51 -14.97
C LYS A 150 -4.32 19.74 -15.38
N GLU A 151 -3.49 20.26 -14.49
CA GLU A 151 -2.67 21.45 -14.72
C GLU A 151 -1.65 21.22 -15.86
N ARG A 152 -0.97 20.07 -15.90
CA ARG A 152 -0.01 19.75 -16.96
C ARG A 152 -0.67 19.49 -18.32
N SER A 153 -1.79 18.78 -18.33
CA SER A 153 -2.48 18.44 -19.57
C SER A 153 -3.20 19.63 -20.18
N GLY A 154 -3.75 20.55 -19.37
CA GLY A 154 -4.70 21.55 -19.84
C GLY A 154 -6.01 20.95 -20.37
N ALA A 155 -6.27 19.67 -20.09
CA ALA A 155 -7.45 18.95 -20.51
C ALA A 155 -8.62 19.20 -19.55
N ARG A 156 -9.84 18.93 -20.04
CA ARG A 156 -10.96 18.59 -19.16
C ARG A 156 -10.67 17.20 -18.57
N VAL A 157 -10.68 17.07 -17.25
CA VAL A 157 -10.38 15.80 -16.56
C VAL A 157 -11.67 15.16 -16.04
N ILE A 158 -11.90 13.91 -16.43
CA ILE A 158 -12.92 13.04 -15.85
C ILE A 158 -12.20 12.04 -14.95
N LEU A 159 -12.60 11.96 -13.69
CA LEU A 159 -12.11 10.96 -12.76
C LEU A 159 -13.12 9.80 -12.68
N GLU A 160 -12.65 8.57 -12.85
CA GLU A 160 -13.42 7.35 -12.57
C GLU A 160 -12.80 6.61 -11.36
N VAL A 161 -13.63 6.26 -10.39
CA VAL A 161 -13.24 5.48 -9.20
C VAL A 161 -14.28 4.43 -8.86
N ASN A 162 -13.91 3.38 -8.12
CA ASN A 162 -14.86 2.44 -7.52
C ASN A 162 -15.99 3.17 -6.78
N ALA A 163 -17.21 2.63 -6.84
CA ALA A 163 -18.41 3.27 -6.28
C ALA A 163 -18.26 3.58 -4.78
N GLU A 164 -17.60 2.70 -4.04
CA GLU A 164 -17.32 2.82 -2.61
C GLU A 164 -16.42 4.02 -2.28
N SER A 165 -15.58 4.44 -3.22
CA SER A 165 -14.70 5.61 -3.07
C SER A 165 -15.29 6.90 -3.65
N ALA A 166 -16.40 6.83 -4.40
CA ALA A 166 -16.94 7.95 -5.15
C ALA A 166 -17.39 9.12 -4.26
N SER A 167 -18.10 8.84 -3.15
CA SER A 167 -18.52 9.90 -2.22
C SER A 167 -17.32 10.67 -1.69
N LEU A 168 -16.31 9.94 -1.19
CA LEU A 168 -15.11 10.58 -0.65
C LEU A 168 -14.29 11.30 -1.74
N ALA A 169 -14.16 10.71 -2.93
CA ALA A 169 -13.46 11.34 -4.05
C ALA A 169 -14.15 12.63 -4.52
N SER A 170 -15.47 12.76 -4.34
CA SER A 170 -16.21 14.00 -4.65
C SER A 170 -15.80 15.19 -3.78
N ARG A 171 -15.12 14.94 -2.65
CA ARG A 171 -14.55 15.97 -1.77
C ARG A 171 -13.20 16.49 -2.26
N TYR A 172 -12.58 15.85 -3.25
CA TYR A 172 -11.31 16.28 -3.82
C TYR A 172 -11.50 17.32 -4.92
N GLU A 173 -10.73 18.41 -4.86
CA GLU A 173 -10.64 19.39 -5.94
C GLU A 173 -9.47 19.06 -6.87
N GLY A 174 -9.78 18.78 -8.14
CA GLY A 174 -8.72 18.55 -9.15
C GLY A 174 -9.19 17.95 -10.47
N PHE A 175 -10.49 17.68 -10.62
CA PHE A 175 -11.12 17.17 -11.85
C PHE A 175 -12.35 18.01 -12.22
N ASP A 176 -12.95 17.75 -13.38
CA ASP A 176 -14.13 18.47 -13.91
C ASP A 176 -15.41 17.62 -13.91
N ALA A 177 -15.28 16.30 -13.77
CA ALA A 177 -16.37 15.36 -13.57
C ALA A 177 -15.90 14.10 -12.86
N LEU A 178 -16.81 13.45 -12.13
CA LEU A 178 -16.61 12.18 -11.45
C LEU A 178 -17.59 11.14 -12.00
N THR A 179 -17.14 9.90 -12.17
CA THR A 179 -17.99 8.76 -12.52
C THR A 179 -17.60 7.54 -11.70
N ALA A 180 -18.57 6.68 -11.41
CA ALA A 180 -18.31 5.44 -10.70
C ALA A 180 -17.95 4.32 -11.68
N ARG A 181 -16.97 3.49 -11.33
CA ARG A 181 -16.61 2.31 -12.11
C ARG A 181 -17.83 1.44 -12.38
N GLY A 182 -17.95 0.96 -13.61
CA GLY A 182 -19.10 0.18 -14.09
C GLY A 182 -20.21 1.04 -14.71
N GLN A 183 -20.15 2.36 -14.56
CA GLN A 183 -20.95 3.29 -15.35
C GLN A 183 -20.22 3.64 -16.65
N LEU A 184 -20.96 4.04 -17.67
CA LEU A 184 -20.37 4.54 -18.91
C LEU A 184 -19.82 5.96 -18.63
N PRO A 185 -18.49 6.19 -18.74
CA PRO A 185 -17.96 7.53 -18.59
C PRO A 185 -18.46 8.44 -19.74
N PRO A 186 -18.53 9.76 -19.51
CA PRO A 186 -18.72 10.71 -20.61
C PRO A 186 -17.64 10.53 -21.70
N ALA A 187 -17.91 11.02 -22.91
CA ALA A 187 -16.94 10.91 -24.01
C ALA A 187 -15.58 11.51 -23.64
N PHE A 188 -14.51 10.80 -24.02
CA PHE A 188 -13.12 11.20 -23.77
C PHE A 188 -12.21 10.84 -24.96
N ASP A 189 -11.09 11.56 -25.07
CA ASP A 189 -10.14 11.45 -26.18
C ASP A 189 -8.95 10.56 -25.84
N VAL A 190 -8.45 10.67 -24.61
CA VAL A 190 -7.31 9.92 -24.06
C VAL A 190 -7.63 9.43 -22.65
N HIS A 191 -6.93 8.40 -22.19
CA HIS A 191 -7.10 7.89 -20.82
C HIS A 191 -5.76 7.70 -20.11
N CYS A 192 -5.78 7.65 -18.78
CA CYS A 192 -4.64 7.29 -17.96
C CYS A 192 -5.11 6.51 -16.74
N GLU A 193 -4.45 5.39 -16.44
CA GLU A 193 -4.66 4.72 -15.16
C GLU A 193 -4.14 5.61 -14.02
N LEU A 194 -4.83 5.65 -12.89
CA LEU A 194 -4.47 6.48 -11.74
C LEU A 194 -3.06 6.16 -11.21
N MET A 195 -2.70 4.87 -11.19
CA MET A 195 -1.38 4.37 -10.80
C MET A 195 -0.29 4.63 -11.85
N SER A 196 -0.65 5.08 -13.05
CA SER A 196 0.31 5.55 -14.05
C SER A 196 0.68 7.02 -13.91
N LEU A 197 -0.11 7.80 -13.17
CA LEU A 197 0.17 9.22 -12.98
C LEU A 197 1.59 9.49 -12.46
N PRO A 198 2.11 8.81 -11.41
CA PRO A 198 3.49 9.04 -10.95
C PRO A 198 4.52 8.93 -12.07
N MET A 199 4.36 7.93 -12.93
CA MET A 199 5.27 7.64 -14.03
C MET A 199 5.15 8.67 -15.17
N VAL A 200 3.94 8.92 -15.69
CA VAL A 200 3.76 9.89 -16.80
C VAL A 200 4.06 11.32 -16.35
N MET A 201 3.94 11.59 -15.06
CA MET A 201 4.28 12.88 -14.48
C MET A 201 5.79 13.02 -14.19
N GLY A 202 6.54 11.92 -14.19
CA GLY A 202 7.95 11.89 -13.84
C GLY A 202 8.19 12.25 -12.36
N LEU A 203 7.32 11.76 -11.48
CA LEU A 203 7.36 12.03 -10.04
C LEU A 203 8.72 11.66 -9.46
N LYS A 204 9.38 12.63 -8.83
CA LYS A 204 10.63 12.43 -8.08
C LYS A 204 10.33 12.32 -6.59
N LEU A 205 11.23 11.68 -5.86
CA LEU A 205 11.14 11.60 -4.40
C LEU A 205 11.12 13.00 -3.76
N SER A 206 11.81 13.97 -4.35
CA SER A 206 11.84 15.37 -3.91
C SER A 206 10.53 16.14 -4.10
N ASP A 207 9.60 15.62 -4.91
CA ASP A 207 8.30 16.26 -5.15
C ASP A 207 7.30 15.92 -4.03
N LEU A 208 7.64 14.98 -3.15
CA LEU A 208 6.81 14.54 -2.03
C LEU A 208 7.01 15.41 -0.79
N PRO A 209 5.96 15.62 0.03
CA PRO A 209 4.62 15.00 -0.06
C PRO A 209 3.68 15.68 -1.08
N GLY A 210 4.05 16.80 -1.69
CA GLY A 210 3.12 17.64 -2.42
C GLY A 210 2.07 18.28 -1.48
N ALA A 211 0.86 18.55 -1.99
CA ALA A 211 -0.20 19.13 -1.17
C ALA A 211 -0.76 18.13 -0.13
N THR A 212 -0.87 18.58 1.12
CA THR A 212 -1.49 17.86 2.25
C THR A 212 -2.14 18.85 3.24
N PRO A 213 -3.32 18.55 3.81
CA PRO A 213 -4.23 17.47 3.41
C PRO A 213 -4.80 17.75 2.02
N TYR A 214 -5.28 16.71 1.36
CA TYR A 214 -5.95 16.85 0.05
C TYR A 214 -7.33 16.19 0.02
N LEU A 215 -7.73 15.48 1.08
CA LEU A 215 -9.11 15.07 1.30
C LEU A 215 -9.64 15.71 2.59
N SER A 216 -10.96 15.77 2.69
CA SER A 216 -11.68 16.22 3.89
C SER A 216 -12.82 15.24 4.21
N ALA A 217 -13.07 14.98 5.49
CA ALA A 217 -14.23 14.20 5.92
C ALA A 217 -15.52 15.05 5.86
N ASP A 218 -16.67 14.40 5.63
CA ASP A 218 -17.97 15.05 5.70
C ASP A 218 -18.25 15.65 7.09
N PRO A 219 -18.44 16.99 7.22
CA PRO A 219 -18.68 17.64 8.51
C PRO A 219 -19.90 17.10 9.28
N GLN A 220 -20.96 16.68 8.58
CA GLN A 220 -22.16 16.12 9.24
C GLN A 220 -21.86 14.76 9.86
N ARG A 221 -21.09 13.93 9.16
CA ARG A 221 -20.65 12.63 9.70
C ARG A 221 -19.64 12.81 10.83
N VAL A 222 -18.74 13.78 10.73
CA VAL A 222 -17.83 14.14 11.83
C VAL A 222 -18.65 14.49 13.07
N ALA A 223 -19.66 15.37 12.97
CA ALA A 223 -20.51 15.71 14.11
C ALA A 223 -21.25 14.49 14.70
N LYS A 224 -21.78 13.61 13.85
CA LYS A 224 -22.39 12.33 14.28
C LYS A 224 -21.42 11.47 15.08
N TRP A 225 -20.20 11.28 14.57
CA TRP A 225 -19.18 10.46 15.24
C TRP A 225 -18.62 11.12 16.50
N GLN A 226 -18.49 12.44 16.52
CA GLN A 226 -18.16 13.19 17.74
C GLN A 226 -19.19 12.94 18.83
N ALA A 227 -20.49 13.04 18.53
CA ALA A 227 -21.56 12.75 19.48
C ALA A 227 -21.53 11.28 19.95
N ARG A 228 -21.32 10.34 19.03
CA ARG A 228 -21.23 8.89 19.32
C ARG A 228 -20.06 8.52 20.25
N LEU A 229 -18.97 9.30 20.21
CA LEU A 229 -17.72 9.02 20.92
C LEU A 229 -17.46 9.97 22.10
N ALA A 230 -18.32 10.98 22.33
CA ALA A 230 -18.09 12.07 23.30
C ALA A 230 -17.88 11.58 24.75
N GLY A 231 -18.52 10.47 25.14
CA GLY A 231 -18.42 9.91 26.50
C GLY A 231 -17.25 8.96 26.73
N LEU A 232 -16.41 8.70 25.71
CA LEU A 232 -15.32 7.74 25.82
C LEU A 232 -14.05 8.40 26.35
N PRO A 233 -13.29 7.73 27.25
CA PRO A 233 -12.00 8.25 27.71
C PRO A 233 -11.00 8.42 26.56
N ARG A 234 -10.28 9.55 26.56
CA ARG A 234 -9.19 9.80 25.60
C ARG A 234 -7.86 9.25 26.13
N PRO A 235 -6.90 8.95 25.24
CA PRO A 235 -6.96 9.12 23.78
C PRO A 235 -7.83 8.07 23.08
N LEU A 236 -8.45 8.49 21.97
CA LEU A 236 -9.19 7.63 21.04
C LEU A 236 -8.25 7.12 19.95
N VAL A 237 -7.99 5.82 19.92
CA VAL A 237 -7.07 5.19 18.97
C VAL A 237 -7.85 4.29 18.01
N ALA A 238 -8.02 4.72 16.76
CA ALA A 238 -8.57 3.86 15.72
C ALA A 238 -7.61 2.68 15.43
N LEU A 239 -8.14 1.47 15.28
CA LEU A 239 -7.34 0.26 15.15
C LEU A 239 -7.76 -0.63 13.98
N VAL A 240 -6.78 -1.05 13.19
CA VAL A 240 -6.90 -2.01 12.07
C VAL A 240 -5.71 -2.98 12.12
N TRP A 241 -5.95 -4.28 12.07
CA TRP A 241 -4.90 -5.30 12.27
C TRP A 241 -4.78 -6.29 11.12
N ALA A 242 -5.72 -6.30 10.17
CA ALA A 242 -5.69 -7.17 9.02
C ALA A 242 -6.15 -6.46 7.74
N GLY A 243 -5.52 -6.83 6.63
CA GLY A 243 -5.94 -6.44 5.29
C GLY A 243 -7.04 -7.34 4.73
N ARG A 244 -7.17 -7.33 3.40
CA ARG A 244 -8.13 -8.15 2.66
C ARG A 244 -7.55 -9.55 2.41
N PRO A 245 -8.18 -10.65 2.87
CA PRO A 245 -7.63 -12.00 2.73
C PRO A 245 -7.34 -12.45 1.30
N THR A 246 -8.06 -11.90 0.31
CA THR A 246 -7.84 -12.23 -1.11
C THR A 246 -6.69 -11.45 -1.76
N HIS A 247 -5.97 -10.62 -1.00
CA HIS A 247 -4.81 -9.89 -1.50
C HIS A 247 -3.54 -10.74 -1.42
N VAL A 248 -2.74 -10.76 -2.48
CA VAL A 248 -1.58 -11.67 -2.62
C VAL A 248 -0.54 -11.55 -1.48
N ASN A 249 -0.34 -10.34 -0.95
CA ASN A 249 0.61 -10.06 0.12
C ASN A 249 -0.03 -10.02 1.53
N ASP A 250 -1.28 -10.45 1.71
CA ASP A 250 -2.00 -10.25 2.97
C ASP A 250 -1.36 -10.98 4.16
N ALA A 251 -0.93 -12.23 3.95
CA ALA A 251 -0.30 -13.05 4.98
C ALA A 251 0.99 -12.43 5.57
N ASN A 252 1.67 -11.57 4.81
CA ASN A 252 2.91 -10.92 5.25
C ASN A 252 2.65 -9.61 6.01
N ARG A 253 1.47 -8.99 5.85
CA ARG A 253 1.15 -7.67 6.42
C ARG A 253 0.02 -7.68 7.45
N SER A 254 -0.75 -8.76 7.54
CA SER A 254 -1.84 -8.92 8.51
C SER A 254 -1.36 -9.58 9.80
N MET A 255 -2.05 -9.26 10.90
CA MET A 255 -1.81 -9.82 12.24
C MET A 255 -3.14 -10.30 12.83
N LYS A 256 -3.10 -11.08 13.91
CA LYS A 256 -4.28 -11.34 14.73
C LYS A 256 -4.41 -10.21 15.76
N LEU A 257 -5.64 -9.88 16.17
CA LEU A 257 -5.84 -8.90 17.25
C LEU A 257 -5.11 -9.30 18.54
N ALA A 258 -5.00 -10.61 18.82
CA ALA A 258 -4.24 -11.14 19.94
C ALA A 258 -2.75 -10.74 19.93
N ASP A 259 -2.15 -10.58 18.76
CA ASP A 259 -0.75 -10.18 18.62
C ASP A 259 -0.52 -8.72 19.07
N LEU A 260 -1.59 -7.92 19.15
CA LEU A 260 -1.58 -6.53 19.62
C LEU A 260 -1.76 -6.42 21.15
N ALA A 261 -1.79 -7.53 21.89
CA ALA A 261 -1.91 -7.53 23.34
C ALA A 261 -0.94 -6.58 24.08
N PRO A 262 0.33 -6.41 23.66
CA PRO A 262 1.23 -5.46 24.32
C PRO A 262 0.79 -3.99 24.26
N LEU A 263 -0.14 -3.63 23.35
CA LEU A 263 -0.72 -2.29 23.29
C LEU A 263 -1.87 -2.10 24.29
N GLY A 264 -2.36 -3.17 24.92
CA GLY A 264 -3.50 -3.14 25.82
C GLY A 264 -3.25 -2.24 27.02
N ARG A 265 -4.04 -1.16 27.13
CA ARG A 265 -4.04 -0.26 28.27
C ARG A 265 -5.46 0.22 28.62
N PRO A 266 -5.79 0.36 29.92
CA PRO A 266 -7.11 0.81 30.35
C PRO A 266 -7.32 2.34 30.20
N ASP A 267 -6.24 3.10 30.09
CA ASP A 267 -6.24 4.57 29.92
C ASP A 267 -6.31 5.01 28.45
N VAL A 268 -6.50 4.07 27.51
CA VAL A 268 -6.65 4.32 26.08
C VAL A 268 -7.93 3.65 25.59
N THR A 269 -8.75 4.37 24.81
CA THR A 269 -9.91 3.75 24.15
C THR A 269 -9.57 3.38 22.72
N PHE A 270 -9.54 2.08 22.43
CA PHE A 270 -9.33 1.57 21.08
C PHE A 270 -10.65 1.49 20.32
N LEU A 271 -10.72 2.13 19.15
CA LEU A 271 -11.86 2.09 18.25
C LEU A 271 -11.57 1.08 17.14
N ALA A 272 -12.14 -0.12 17.21
CA ALA A 272 -11.97 -1.08 16.13
C ALA A 272 -12.79 -0.64 14.90
N ILE A 273 -12.08 -0.29 13.83
CA ILE A 273 -12.64 0.07 12.52
C ILE A 273 -12.35 -1.00 11.46
N GLN A 274 -11.90 -2.19 11.91
CA GLN A 274 -11.58 -3.34 11.07
C GLN A 274 -12.81 -3.78 10.26
N LYS A 275 -12.59 -4.11 9.00
CA LYS A 275 -13.61 -4.71 8.13
C LYS A 275 -13.28 -6.15 7.76
N GLY A 276 -14.28 -6.90 7.32
CA GLY A 276 -14.15 -8.29 6.90
C GLY A 276 -14.10 -9.28 8.07
N PRO A 277 -13.75 -10.55 7.81
CA PRO A 277 -13.81 -11.63 8.81
C PRO A 277 -13.02 -11.35 10.09
N ALA A 278 -11.91 -10.62 9.97
CA ALA A 278 -11.06 -10.26 11.11
C ALA A 278 -11.78 -9.37 12.14
N ALA A 279 -12.81 -8.61 11.74
CA ALA A 279 -13.57 -7.73 12.63
C ALA A 279 -14.24 -8.48 13.79
N GLN A 280 -14.56 -9.77 13.61
CA GLN A 280 -15.13 -10.62 14.66
C GLN A 280 -14.22 -10.76 15.88
N GLN A 281 -12.90 -10.58 15.70
CA GLN A 281 -11.93 -10.65 16.81
C GLN A 281 -12.14 -9.53 17.84
N ALA A 282 -12.75 -8.40 17.45
CA ALA A 282 -13.07 -7.29 18.36
C ALA A 282 -14.08 -7.68 19.47
N ALA A 283 -14.82 -8.79 19.31
CA ALA A 283 -15.71 -9.31 20.34
C ALA A 283 -14.96 -9.90 21.55
N SER A 284 -13.66 -10.17 21.41
CA SER A 284 -12.82 -10.72 22.47
C SER A 284 -11.43 -10.08 22.41
N PRO A 285 -11.32 -8.78 22.76
CA PRO A 285 -10.06 -8.07 22.73
C PRO A 285 -9.07 -8.65 23.76
N PRO A 286 -7.75 -8.48 23.55
CA PRO A 286 -6.74 -8.93 24.51
C PRO A 286 -6.93 -8.30 25.90
N PRO A 287 -6.51 -8.98 26.98
CA PRO A 287 -6.54 -8.41 28.32
C PRO A 287 -5.90 -7.02 28.40
N GLY A 288 -6.56 -6.10 29.11
CA GLY A 288 -6.10 -4.72 29.27
C GLY A 288 -6.46 -3.78 28.12
N MET A 289 -6.92 -4.27 26.97
CA MET A 289 -7.32 -3.43 25.83
C MET A 289 -8.78 -2.98 25.96
N SER A 290 -9.02 -1.73 26.37
CA SER A 290 -10.35 -1.12 26.36
C SER A 290 -10.78 -0.84 24.92
N MET A 291 -11.68 -1.65 24.37
CA MET A 291 -12.04 -1.59 22.95
C MET A 291 -13.54 -1.36 22.75
N VAL A 292 -13.86 -0.47 21.80
CA VAL A 292 -15.21 -0.26 21.25
C VAL A 292 -15.18 -0.64 19.78
N SER A 293 -15.95 -1.65 19.39
CA SER A 293 -16.09 -1.99 17.97
C SER A 293 -17.08 -1.05 17.28
N LEU A 294 -16.62 -0.39 16.21
CA LEU A 294 -17.44 0.44 15.32
C LEU A 294 -17.70 -0.25 13.98
N SER A 295 -17.17 -1.47 13.81
CA SER A 295 -17.11 -2.19 12.53
C SER A 295 -18.48 -2.32 11.85
N ASP A 296 -19.53 -2.59 12.62
CA ASP A 296 -20.90 -2.76 12.10
C ASP A 296 -21.64 -1.43 11.89
N GLU A 297 -21.18 -0.36 12.55
CA GLU A 297 -21.76 0.99 12.42
C GLU A 297 -21.20 1.75 11.20
N ILE A 298 -20.04 1.36 10.67
CA ILE A 298 -19.40 1.97 9.49
C ILE A 298 -20.10 1.52 8.21
N GLN A 299 -20.69 2.44 7.46
CA GLN A 299 -21.38 2.14 6.21
C GLN A 299 -20.43 2.19 5.00
N ASP A 300 -19.51 3.15 4.98
CA ASP A 300 -18.63 3.45 3.85
C ASP A 300 -17.33 4.15 4.29
N PHE A 301 -16.54 4.61 3.33
CA PHE A 301 -15.31 5.34 3.61
C PHE A 301 -15.51 6.76 4.16
N GLU A 302 -16.70 7.33 4.03
CA GLU A 302 -17.02 8.63 4.64
C GLU A 302 -17.17 8.49 6.16
N ASP A 303 -17.77 7.40 6.65
CA ASP A 303 -17.74 7.07 8.08
C ASP A 303 -16.31 6.82 8.57
N THR A 304 -15.51 6.10 7.79
CA THR A 304 -14.10 5.86 8.14
C THR A 304 -13.34 7.18 8.24
N ALA A 305 -13.48 8.07 7.26
CA ALA A 305 -12.86 9.39 7.26
C ALA A 305 -13.30 10.24 8.45
N ALA A 306 -14.59 10.22 8.77
CA ALA A 306 -15.14 10.95 9.91
C ALA A 306 -14.64 10.41 11.25
N ILE A 307 -14.56 9.09 11.44
CA ILE A 307 -13.97 8.48 12.65
C ILE A 307 -12.50 8.90 12.79
N LEU A 308 -11.72 8.86 11.71
CA LEU A 308 -10.32 9.27 11.71
C LEU A 308 -10.12 10.77 12.00
N ALA A 309 -11.10 11.61 11.64
CA ALA A 309 -11.09 13.03 11.99
C ALA A 309 -11.34 13.28 13.49
N VAL A 310 -12.05 12.37 14.17
CA VAL A 310 -12.37 12.46 15.61
C VAL A 310 -11.32 11.75 16.50
N ALA A 311 -10.72 10.68 15.98
CA ALA A 311 -9.65 9.94 16.65
C ALA A 311 -8.38 10.78 16.81
N ASP A 312 -7.62 10.50 17.88
CA ASP A 312 -6.31 11.10 18.14
C ASP A 312 -5.22 10.45 17.29
N LEU A 313 -5.36 9.16 17.02
CA LEU A 313 -4.38 8.34 16.32
C LEU A 313 -5.07 7.19 15.58
N LEU A 314 -4.56 6.86 14.39
CA LEU A 314 -4.77 5.54 13.78
C LEU A 314 -3.56 4.64 14.05
N ILE A 315 -3.78 3.42 14.52
CA ILE A 315 -2.80 2.33 14.48
C ILE A 315 -3.28 1.30 13.46
N SER A 316 -2.45 0.98 12.47
CA SER A 316 -2.87 0.12 11.38
C SER A 316 -1.74 -0.71 10.78
N VAL A 317 -2.07 -1.89 10.26
CA VAL A 317 -1.25 -2.55 9.23
C VAL A 317 -1.32 -1.76 7.91
N ASP A 318 -0.42 -2.05 6.97
CA ASP A 318 -0.42 -1.45 5.64
C ASP A 318 -1.72 -1.74 4.85
N SER A 319 -2.65 -0.79 4.87
CA SER A 319 -4.00 -0.92 4.33
C SER A 319 -4.65 0.44 4.01
N SER A 320 -5.81 0.44 3.34
CA SER A 320 -6.45 1.67 2.87
C SER A 320 -6.74 2.74 3.94
N PRO A 321 -7.06 2.41 5.21
CA PRO A 321 -7.24 3.41 6.27
C PRO A 321 -5.98 4.25 6.53
N VAL A 322 -4.77 3.71 6.33
CA VAL A 322 -3.51 4.46 6.46
C VAL A 322 -3.43 5.56 5.41
N HIS A 323 -3.68 5.21 4.14
CA HIS A 323 -3.66 6.18 3.05
C HIS A 323 -4.76 7.23 3.21
N LEU A 324 -5.92 6.84 3.72
CA LEU A 324 -7.00 7.76 4.05
C LEU A 324 -6.62 8.73 5.18
N ALA A 325 -6.06 8.24 6.28
CA ALA A 325 -5.55 9.08 7.36
C ALA A 325 -4.48 10.06 6.86
N GLY A 326 -3.53 9.59 6.05
CA GLY A 326 -2.52 10.44 5.42
C GLY A 326 -3.11 11.51 4.49
N ALA A 327 -4.12 11.16 3.69
CA ALA A 327 -4.81 12.10 2.81
C ALA A 327 -5.58 13.20 3.57
N LEU A 328 -6.11 12.86 4.75
CA LEU A 328 -6.80 13.75 5.68
C LEU A 328 -5.83 14.53 6.60
N GLY A 329 -4.52 14.25 6.53
CA GLY A 329 -3.53 14.85 7.43
C GLY A 329 -3.66 14.43 8.89
N ARG A 330 -4.23 13.24 9.15
CA ARG A 330 -4.44 12.71 10.50
C ARG A 330 -3.24 11.89 10.96
N PRO A 331 -2.89 11.90 12.27
CA PRO A 331 -1.82 11.07 12.79
C PRO A 331 -2.09 9.58 12.58
N ALA A 332 -1.10 8.85 12.07
CA ALA A 332 -1.18 7.38 11.97
C ALA A 332 0.15 6.69 12.24
N TRP A 333 0.10 5.52 12.86
CA TRP A 333 1.22 4.61 13.05
C TRP A 333 0.99 3.35 12.22
N VAL A 334 2.00 2.98 11.43
CA VAL A 334 1.91 1.83 10.51
C VAL A 334 2.84 0.72 10.96
N MET A 335 2.27 -0.48 11.10
CA MET A 335 3.01 -1.71 11.35
C MET A 335 3.45 -2.31 10.02
N LEU A 336 4.75 -2.43 9.82
CA LEU A 336 5.35 -2.88 8.56
C LEU A 336 6.21 -4.13 8.74
N PRO A 337 6.15 -5.08 7.78
CA PRO A 337 7.09 -6.19 7.73
C PRO A 337 8.50 -5.70 7.38
N LEU A 338 9.49 -6.59 7.48
CA LEU A 338 10.90 -6.28 7.16
C LEU A 338 11.05 -5.65 5.76
N VAL A 339 10.38 -6.24 4.77
CA VAL A 339 10.31 -5.73 3.40
C VAL A 339 8.88 -5.32 3.11
N PRO A 340 8.55 -4.03 3.20
CA PRO A 340 7.19 -3.52 3.00
C PRO A 340 6.88 -3.29 1.52
N ASP A 341 5.67 -2.80 1.25
CA ASP A 341 5.35 -2.17 -0.04
C ASP A 341 6.31 -1.01 -0.33
N TRP A 342 6.64 -0.82 -1.61
CA TRP A 342 7.65 0.14 -2.06
C TRP A 342 7.35 1.58 -1.63
N ARG A 343 6.09 1.95 -1.40
CA ARG A 343 5.67 3.29 -0.96
C ARG A 343 6.29 3.68 0.37
N TRP A 344 6.56 2.70 1.23
CA TRP A 344 7.07 2.94 2.57
C TRP A 344 8.60 3.07 2.61
N LEU A 345 9.31 2.80 1.52
CA LEU A 345 10.78 2.78 1.46
C LEU A 345 11.43 1.84 2.51
N LEU A 346 12.75 1.88 2.63
CA LEU A 346 13.56 1.14 3.61
C LEU A 346 14.26 2.08 4.60
N GLU A 347 14.57 1.56 5.80
CA GLU A 347 15.47 2.20 6.77
C GLU A 347 15.03 3.60 7.28
N ARG A 348 13.71 3.83 7.39
CA ARG A 348 13.16 5.10 7.89
C ARG A 348 11.93 4.89 8.76
N ASN A 349 11.73 5.72 9.77
CA ASN A 349 10.52 5.68 10.60
C ASN A 349 9.49 6.76 10.22
N ASP A 350 9.78 7.53 9.18
CA ASP A 350 8.90 8.50 8.52
C ASP A 350 8.51 8.00 7.10
N THR A 351 7.63 8.73 6.43
CA THR A 351 7.28 8.49 5.03
C THR A 351 7.29 9.81 4.25
N PRO A 352 7.86 9.84 3.03
CA PRO A 352 7.80 11.04 2.20
C PRO A 352 6.37 11.37 1.77
N TRP A 353 5.45 10.40 1.80
CA TRP A 353 4.08 10.58 1.30
C TRP A 353 3.19 11.36 2.27
N TYR A 354 3.34 11.11 3.57
CA TYR A 354 2.40 11.56 4.60
C TYR A 354 3.15 12.05 5.84
N PRO A 355 3.32 13.39 6.00
CA PRO A 355 4.05 13.94 7.14
C PRO A 355 3.48 13.58 8.52
N SER A 356 2.18 13.26 8.59
CA SER A 356 1.49 12.85 9.82
C SER A 356 1.68 11.38 10.19
N VAL A 357 2.41 10.60 9.39
CA VAL A 357 2.50 9.15 9.54
C VAL A 357 3.88 8.73 10.06
N ARG A 358 3.88 7.87 11.08
CA ARG A 358 5.06 7.22 11.66
C ARG A 358 5.05 5.73 11.35
N LEU A 359 6.21 5.18 11.04
CA LEU A 359 6.37 3.78 10.67
C LEU A 359 7.09 3.00 11.77
N PHE A 360 6.62 1.78 12.02
CA PHE A 360 7.23 0.80 12.92
C PHE A 360 7.47 -0.48 12.15
N ARG A 361 8.72 -0.92 12.10
CA ARG A 361 9.17 -1.95 11.17
C ARG A 361 9.78 -3.11 11.92
N GLN A 362 9.56 -4.31 11.40
CA GLN A 362 10.28 -5.48 11.85
C GLN A 362 11.80 -5.28 11.64
N PRO A 363 12.64 -5.46 12.68
CA PRO A 363 14.09 -5.47 12.52
C PRO A 363 14.59 -6.75 11.85
N SER A 364 13.80 -7.83 11.95
CA SER A 364 14.03 -9.11 11.28
C SER A 364 12.69 -9.76 10.92
N ARG A 365 12.65 -10.57 9.87
CA ARG A 365 11.41 -11.16 9.36
C ARG A 365 10.68 -11.93 10.46
N GLY A 366 9.43 -11.55 10.72
CA GLY A 366 8.56 -12.19 11.72
C GLY A 366 8.70 -11.63 13.13
N ASP A 367 9.66 -10.74 13.40
CA ASP A 367 9.81 -10.09 14.70
C ASP A 367 8.80 -8.95 14.89
N TRP A 368 7.53 -9.33 15.03
CA TRP A 368 6.46 -8.42 15.42
C TRP A 368 6.54 -8.02 16.90
N GLY A 369 7.23 -8.79 17.74
CA GLY A 369 7.41 -8.48 19.16
C GLY A 369 8.14 -7.16 19.37
N SER A 370 9.24 -6.94 18.64
CA SER A 370 9.98 -5.67 18.66
C SER A 370 9.13 -4.48 18.20
N VAL A 371 8.30 -4.68 17.16
CA VAL A 371 7.36 -3.65 16.67
C VAL A 371 6.36 -3.28 17.76
N MET A 372 5.74 -4.28 18.39
CA MET A 372 4.74 -4.07 19.44
C MET A 372 5.34 -3.41 20.68
N GLY A 373 6.55 -3.81 21.08
CA GLY A 373 7.28 -3.18 22.20
C GLY A 373 7.54 -1.69 21.96
N ALA A 374 8.05 -1.34 20.77
CA ALA A 374 8.30 0.05 20.41
C ALA A 374 7.01 0.89 20.34
N MET A 375 5.93 0.32 19.82
CA MET A 375 4.63 0.99 19.76
C MET A 375 3.99 1.15 21.14
N ALA A 376 4.09 0.16 22.04
CA ALA A 376 3.59 0.25 23.40
C ALA A 376 4.29 1.38 24.18
N GLN A 377 5.61 1.52 24.02
CA GLN A 377 6.38 2.63 24.60
C GLN A 377 5.93 3.99 24.05
N ALA A 378 5.76 4.10 22.73
CA ALA A 378 5.28 5.32 22.10
C ALA A 378 3.85 5.67 22.55
N LEU A 379 2.98 4.66 22.69
CA LEU A 379 1.59 4.85 23.12
C LEU A 379 1.51 5.31 24.57
N ALA A 380 2.37 4.78 25.44
CA ALA A 380 2.48 5.23 26.83
C ALA A 380 2.84 6.72 26.93
N GLN A 381 3.74 7.20 26.05
CA GLN A 381 4.09 8.62 25.98
C GLN A 381 2.91 9.47 25.50
N LEU A 382 2.15 9.00 24.50
CA LEU A 382 0.96 9.70 24.01
C LEU A 382 -0.13 9.78 25.09
N ALA A 383 -0.41 8.68 25.80
CA ALA A 383 -1.40 8.63 26.86
C ALA A 383 -1.03 9.53 28.03
N GLY A 384 0.26 9.59 28.42
CA GLY A 384 0.75 10.48 29.48
C GLY A 384 0.65 11.98 29.16
N VAL A 385 0.44 12.36 27.90
CA VAL A 385 0.15 13.76 27.50
C VAL A 385 -1.34 14.10 27.65
N HIS A 386 -2.22 13.08 27.70
CA HIS A 386 -3.68 13.24 27.78
C HIS A 386 -4.26 12.94 29.19
N ALA A 387 -3.43 12.43 30.10
CA ALA A 387 -3.74 12.26 31.52
C ALA A 387 -3.46 13.58 32.27
#